data_AF-A0A1V4HKM4-F1
#
_entry.id   AF-A0A1V4HKM4-F1
#
_cell.length_a   1.000
_cell.length_b   1.000
_cell.length_c   1.000
_cell.angle_alpha   90.00
_cell.angle_beta   90.00
_cell.angle_gamma   90.00
#
_symmetry.space_group_name_H-M   'P 1'
#
loop_
_entity.id
_entity.type
_entity.pdbx_description
1 polymer ?
#
loop_
_entity_poly.entity_id
_entity_poly.type
_entity_poly.pdbx_seq_one_letter_code
_entity_poly.pdbx_strand_id
1 'polypeptide(L)'
;MIKCPKCSTNNKLQKFCGNCGNLLLIEGAEFQDEQAATFAESDQSEIKIGFMYGALFFLRKLITWIFLFSIGAKLLFASSFNLMPSFTYFLKIRKSYFFITALVILLFL
;
A
#
# COMPACT_ATOMS: atom_id res chain seq x y z
N MET A 1 -28.44 47.90 -10.13
CA MET A 1 -27.71 47.63 -11.39
C MET A 1 -26.36 48.31 -11.31
N ILE A 2 -25.27 47.63 -11.68
CA ILE A 2 -23.89 48.16 -11.57
C ILE A 2 -23.34 48.42 -12.96
N LYS A 3 -22.76 49.61 -13.16
CA LYS A 3 -22.14 49.97 -14.44
C LYS A 3 -20.70 49.49 -14.47
N CYS A 4 -20.31 48.80 -15.55
CA CYS A 4 -18.95 48.34 -15.70
C CYS A 4 -17.99 49.52 -15.94
N PRO A 5 -16.89 49.65 -15.16
CA PRO A 5 -15.93 50.75 -15.35
C PRO A 5 -15.19 50.67 -16.69
N LYS A 6 -15.09 49.47 -17.28
CA LYS A 6 -14.33 49.24 -18.51
C LYS A 6 -15.16 49.39 -19.79
N CYS A 7 -16.37 48.81 -19.83
CA CYS A 7 -17.19 48.77 -21.04
C CYS A 7 -18.50 49.55 -20.92
N SER A 8 -18.73 50.25 -19.80
CA SER A 8 -19.94 51.02 -19.52
C SER A 8 -21.26 50.25 -19.59
N THR A 9 -21.23 48.92 -19.73
CA THR A 9 -22.41 48.08 -19.79
C THR A 9 -23.07 47.99 -18.41
N ASN A 10 -24.40 48.03 -18.37
CA ASN A 10 -25.17 47.84 -17.15
C ASN A 10 -25.30 46.34 -16.84
N ASN A 11 -24.89 45.96 -15.64
CA ASN A 11 -24.90 44.58 -15.18
C ASN A 11 -25.83 44.42 -13.97
N LYS A 12 -26.32 43.19 -13.76
CA LYS A 12 -27.00 42.80 -12.52
C LYS A 12 -25.97 42.73 -11.37
N LEU A 13 -26.42 42.46 -10.14
CA LEU A 13 -25.51 42.21 -9.00
C LEU A 13 -24.75 40.89 -9.24
N GLN A 14 -23.59 40.97 -9.88
CA GLN A 14 -22.73 39.83 -10.25
C GLN A 14 -21.25 40.26 -10.17
N LYS A 15 -20.35 39.33 -9.83
CA LYS A 15 -18.93 39.62 -9.56
C LYS A 15 -18.15 40.12 -10.79
N PHE A 16 -18.58 39.72 -12.00
CA PHE A 16 -17.93 40.05 -13.26
C PHE A 16 -18.91 40.65 -14.27
N CYS A 17 -18.41 41.52 -15.14
CA CYS A 17 -19.20 42.06 -16.22
C CYS A 17 -19.53 40.97 -17.26
N GLY A 18 -20.81 40.78 -17.58
CA GLY A 18 -21.26 39.78 -18.56
C GLY A 18 -20.90 40.11 -20.01
N ASN A 19 -20.38 41.30 -20.28
CA ASN A 19 -19.95 41.72 -21.62
C ASN A 19 -18.43 41.59 -21.81
N CYS A 20 -17.64 42.13 -20.88
CA CYS A 20 -16.18 42.19 -21.02
C CYS A 20 -15.39 41.40 -19.98
N GLY A 21 -16.05 40.69 -19.07
CA GLY A 21 -15.42 39.89 -18.01
C GLY A 21 -14.71 40.71 -16.93
N ASN A 22 -14.75 42.04 -16.97
CA ASN A 22 -14.07 42.87 -15.99
C ASN A 22 -14.70 42.71 -14.59
N LEU A 23 -13.87 42.65 -13.55
CA LEU A 23 -14.33 42.62 -12.16
C LEU A 23 -15.20 43.86 -11.89
N LEU A 24 -16.37 43.64 -11.28
CA LEU A 24 -17.22 44.71 -10.79
C LEU A 24 -16.92 44.86 -9.29
N LEU A 25 -16.33 46.00 -8.91
CA LEU A 25 -16.10 46.33 -7.51
C LEU A 25 -17.45 46.69 -6.89
N ILE A 26 -18.09 45.71 -6.25
CA ILE A 26 -19.33 45.88 -5.51
C ILE A 26 -18.93 46.02 -4.04
N GLU A 27 -18.79 47.24 -3.55
CA GLU A 27 -18.65 47.49 -2.13
C GLU A 27 -20.00 47.23 -1.44
N GLY A 28 -20.05 46.17 -0.63
CA GLY A 28 -21.17 45.94 0.31
C GLY A 28 -22.22 44.89 -0.07
N ALA A 29 -21.96 43.94 -0.96
CA ALA A 29 -22.81 42.76 -1.13
C ALA A 29 -22.00 41.48 -0.89
N GLU A 30 -22.28 40.81 0.23
CA GLU A 30 -21.89 39.42 0.47
C GLU A 30 -22.33 38.57 -0.72
N PHE A 31 -21.37 38.17 -1.57
CA PHE A 31 -21.57 37.03 -2.44
C PHE A 31 -21.62 35.82 -1.54
N GLN A 32 -22.80 35.18 -1.44
CA GLN A 32 -22.97 33.99 -0.63
C GLN A 32 -21.87 32.98 -0.96
N ASP A 33 -21.16 32.58 0.10
CA ASP A 33 -20.11 31.56 0.17
C ASP A 33 -20.66 30.15 -0.11
N GLU A 34 -21.36 29.96 -1.23
CA GLU A 34 -21.86 28.65 -1.66
C GLU A 34 -20.72 27.75 -2.19
N GLN A 35 -19.56 28.34 -2.49
CA GLN A 35 -18.35 27.61 -2.86
C GLN A 35 -17.63 27.04 -1.63
N ALA A 36 -17.68 27.68 -0.47
CA ALA A 36 -16.94 27.20 0.71
C ALA A 36 -17.51 25.90 1.31
N ALA A 37 -18.83 25.71 1.24
CA ALA A 37 -19.47 24.49 1.73
C ALA A 37 -19.26 23.28 0.80
N THR A 38 -19.14 23.49 -0.50
CA THR A 38 -18.92 22.41 -1.48
C THR A 38 -17.46 21.95 -1.55
N PHE A 39 -16.48 22.82 -1.29
CA PHE A 39 -15.07 22.40 -1.18
C PHE A 39 -14.81 21.58 0.10
N ALA A 40 -15.42 21.95 1.23
CA ALA A 40 -15.24 21.25 2.51
C ALA A 40 -15.81 19.82 2.52
N GLU A 41 -16.90 19.56 1.77
CA GLU A 41 -17.49 18.21 1.68
C GLU A 41 -16.76 17.31 0.67
N SER A 42 -16.12 17.90 -0.36
CA SER A 42 -15.34 17.16 -1.36
C SER A 42 -14.03 16.58 -0.80
N ASP A 43 -13.31 17.33 0.04
CA ASP A 43 -12.03 16.92 0.62
C ASP A 43 -12.17 15.67 1.52
N GLN A 44 -13.26 15.59 2.30
CA GLN A 44 -13.47 14.45 3.20
C GLN A 44 -13.77 13.15 2.46
N SER A 45 -14.35 13.24 1.26
CA SER A 45 -14.62 12.09 0.38
C SER A 45 -13.37 11.63 -0.36
N GLU A 46 -12.55 12.56 -0.87
CA GLU A 46 -11.29 12.25 -1.55
C GLU A 46 -10.24 11.67 -0.61
N ILE A 47 -10.14 12.17 0.63
CA ILE A 47 -9.23 11.62 1.66
C ILE A 47 -9.60 10.17 1.99
N LYS A 48 -10.90 9.84 2.10
CA LYS A 48 -11.36 8.46 2.34
C LYS A 48 -11.06 7.54 1.17
N ILE A 49 -11.23 8.02 -0.06
CA ILE A 49 -10.92 7.27 -1.28
C ILE A 49 -9.40 7.02 -1.36
N GLY A 50 -8.57 8.04 -1.13
CA GLY A 50 -7.11 7.93 -1.09
C GLY A 50 -6.63 6.93 -0.03
N PHE A 51 -7.24 6.95 1.17
CA PHE A 51 -6.93 5.99 2.23
C PHE A 51 -7.34 4.56 1.87
N MET A 52 -8.53 4.36 1.27
CA MET A 52 -8.98 3.05 0.81
C MET A 52 -8.05 2.47 -0.27
N TYR A 53 -7.65 3.27 -1.26
CA TYR A 53 -6.73 2.83 -2.31
C TYR A 53 -5.32 2.56 -1.78
N GLY A 54 -4.83 3.39 -0.85
CA GLY A 54 -3.55 3.16 -0.17
C GLY A 54 -3.53 1.87 0.65
N ALA A 55 -4.60 1.61 1.42
CA ALA A 55 -4.76 0.38 2.17
C ALA A 55 -4.83 -0.85 1.24
N LEU A 56 -5.56 -0.77 0.12
CA LEU A 56 -5.64 -1.84 -0.87
C LEU A 56 -4.28 -2.15 -1.52
N PHE A 57 -3.49 -1.12 -1.83
CA PHE A 57 -2.15 -1.27 -2.38
C PHE A 57 -1.22 -1.98 -1.38
N PHE A 58 -1.26 -1.57 -0.11
CA PHE A 58 -0.46 -2.18 0.95
C PHE A 58 -0.86 -3.64 1.19
N LEU A 59 -2.17 -3.92 1.27
CA LEU A 59 -2.69 -5.27 1.48
C LEU A 59 -2.31 -6.22 0.33
N ARG A 60 -2.38 -5.74 -0.92
CA ARG A 60 -1.96 -6.51 -2.10
C ARG A 60 -0.48 -6.87 -2.06
N LYS A 61 0.37 -5.92 -1.67
CA LYS A 61 1.81 -6.17 -1.49
C LYS A 61 2.04 -7.19 -0.38
N LEU A 62 1.40 -7.01 0.77
CA LEU A 62 1.53 -7.90 1.93
C LEU A 62 1.13 -9.34 1.60
N ILE A 63 0.00 -9.53 0.91
CA ILE A 63 -0.45 -10.86 0.43
C ILE A 63 0.60 -11.49 -0.49
N THR A 64 1.16 -10.71 -1.43
CA THR A 64 2.19 -11.21 -2.36
C THR A 64 3.45 -11.68 -1.61
N TRP A 65 3.88 -10.93 -0.60
CA TRP A 65 5.02 -11.31 0.25
C TRP A 65 4.73 -12.58 1.06
N ILE A 66 3.52 -12.73 1.61
CA ILE A 66 3.12 -13.95 2.32
C ILE A 66 3.13 -15.17 1.40
N PHE A 67 2.62 -15.04 0.17
CA PHE A 67 2.64 -16.14 -0.80
C PHE A 67 4.07 -16.54 -1.19
N LEU A 68 4.94 -15.56 -1.47
CA LEU A 68 6.37 -15.81 -1.75
C LEU A 68 7.06 -16.52 -0.58
N PHE A 69 6.82 -16.05 0.64
CA PHE A 69 7.36 -16.66 1.85
C PHE A 69 6.85 -18.10 2.03
N SER A 70 5.55 -18.34 1.78
CA SER A 70 4.93 -19.68 1.91
C SER A 70 5.47 -20.68 0.89
N ILE A 71 5.73 -20.24 -0.34
CA ILE A 71 6.35 -21.07 -1.38
C ILE A 71 7.79 -21.40 -0.99
N GLY A 72 8.56 -20.40 -0.54
CA GLY A 72 9.93 -20.60 -0.05
C GLY A 72 9.99 -21.55 1.15
N ALA A 73 9.07 -21.40 2.12
CA ALA A 73 8.95 -22.30 3.25
C ALA A 73 8.61 -23.74 2.82
N LYS A 74 7.66 -23.93 1.89
CA LYS A 74 7.34 -25.26 1.36
C LYS A 74 8.54 -25.93 0.69
N LEU A 75 9.34 -25.18 -0.08
CA LEU A 75 10.56 -25.68 -0.70
C LEU A 75 11.64 -26.03 0.34
N LEU A 76 11.82 -25.20 1.35
CA LEU A 76 12.74 -25.48 2.46
C LEU A 76 12.31 -26.73 3.24
N PHE A 77 11.03 -26.86 3.58
CA PHE A 77 10.51 -28.04 4.26
C PHE A 77 10.63 -29.32 3.40
N ALA A 78 10.36 -29.24 2.10
CA ALA A 78 10.54 -30.36 1.18
C ALA A 78 12.02 -30.79 1.07
N SER A 79 12.94 -29.82 1.09
CA SER A 79 14.39 -30.08 1.14
C SER A 79 14.79 -30.71 2.47
N SER A 80 14.32 -30.16 3.60
CA SER A 80 14.63 -30.68 4.95
C SER A 80 14.11 -32.10 5.18
N PHE A 81 12.92 -32.43 4.67
CA PHE A 81 12.38 -33.80 4.77
C PHE A 81 13.21 -34.83 3.98
N ASN A 82 13.80 -34.44 2.84
CA ASN A 82 14.69 -35.32 2.07
C ASN A 82 16.08 -35.50 2.72
N LEU A 83 16.52 -34.55 3.57
CA LEU A 83 17.76 -34.69 4.35
C LEU A 83 17.58 -35.54 5.63
N MET A 84 16.37 -35.60 6.19
CA MET A 84 16.04 -36.38 7.39
C MET A 84 16.41 -37.89 7.29
N PRO A 85 16.09 -38.63 6.21
CA PRO A 85 16.51 -40.02 6.06
C PRO A 85 18.02 -40.17 5.81
N SER A 86 18.65 -39.19 5.13
CA SER A 86 20.09 -39.22 4.86
C SER A 86 20.92 -39.00 6.13
N PHE A 87 20.48 -38.09 7.00
CA PHE A 87 21.15 -37.81 8.28
C PHE A 87 20.99 -38.98 9.27
N THR A 88 19.81 -39.59 9.33
CA THR A 88 19.57 -40.78 10.16
C THR A 88 20.34 -42.01 9.66
N TYR A 89 20.46 -42.20 8.34
CA TYR A 89 21.29 -43.24 7.75
C TYR A 89 22.78 -43.03 8.05
N PHE A 90 23.28 -41.81 7.93
CA PHE A 90 24.67 -41.46 8.25
C PHE A 90 24.99 -41.67 9.74
N LEU A 91 24.08 -41.30 10.65
CA LEU A 91 24.25 -41.57 12.08
C LEU A 91 24.23 -43.07 12.41
N LYS A 92 23.40 -43.86 11.72
CA LYS A 92 23.36 -45.32 11.87
C LYS A 92 24.66 -45.97 11.39
N ILE A 93 25.21 -45.52 10.27
CA ILE A 93 26.53 -45.98 9.76
C ILE A 93 27.64 -45.62 10.75
N ARG A 94 27.68 -44.39 11.25
CA ARG A 94 28.73 -43.95 12.19
C ARG A 94 28.71 -44.77 13.48
N LYS A 95 27.52 -45.11 13.99
CA LYS A 95 27.35 -45.98 15.17
C LYS A 95 27.77 -47.43 14.89
N SER A 96 27.44 -47.95 13.70
CA SER A 96 27.83 -49.30 13.29
C SER A 96 29.34 -49.43 13.06
N TYR A 97 29.97 -48.43 12.45
CA TYR A 97 31.41 -48.42 12.20
C TYR A 97 32.19 -48.39 13.51
N PHE A 98 31.80 -47.53 14.46
CA PHE A 98 32.42 -47.47 15.78
C PHE A 98 32.29 -48.80 16.54
N PHE A 99 31.13 -49.46 16.44
CA PHE A 99 30.91 -50.77 17.06
C PHE A 99 31.78 -51.86 16.42
N ILE A 100 31.90 -51.88 15.09
CA ILE A 100 32.74 -52.85 14.38
C ILE A 100 34.22 -52.63 14.71
N THR A 101 34.71 -51.38 14.72
CA THR A 101 36.10 -51.10 15.08
C THR A 101 36.41 -51.48 16.53
N ALA A 102 35.49 -51.23 17.46
CA ALA A 102 35.66 -51.64 18.86
C ALA A 102 35.70 -53.18 19.01
N LEU A 103 34.86 -53.90 18.28
CA LEU A 103 34.82 -55.37 18.30
C LEU A 103 36.08 -55.99 17.70
N VAL A 104 36.59 -55.43 16.60
CA VAL A 104 37.88 -55.84 16.02
C VAL A 104 39.00 -55.61 17.02
N ILE A 105 39.10 -54.43 17.64
CA ILE A 105 40.14 -54.14 18.64
C ILE A 105 40.06 -55.15 19.81
N LEU A 106 38.87 -55.48 20.30
CA LEU A 106 38.69 -56.42 21.41
C LEU A 106 39.01 -57.88 21.03
N LEU A 107 38.90 -58.26 19.75
CA LEU A 107 39.29 -59.59 19.26
C LEU A 107 40.80 -59.75 19.06
N PHE A 108 41.51 -58.64 18.84
CA PHE A 108 42.95 -58.62 18.58
C PHE A 108 43.79 -58.14 19.78
N LEU A 109 43.16 -57.83 20.91
CA LEU A 109 43.79 -57.51 22.20
C LEU A 109 43.73 -58.72 23.14
#